data_AF-A0A4R6Q5Y9-F1
#
_entry.id   AF-A0A4R6Q5Y9-F1
#
_cell.length_a   1.000
_cell.length_b   1.000
_cell.length_c   1.000
_cell.angle_alpha   90.00
_cell.angle_beta   90.00
_cell.angle_gamma   90.00
#
_symmetry.space_group_name_H-M   'P 1'
#
loop_
_entity.id
_entity.type
_entity.pdbx_description
1 polymer ?
#
loop_
_entity_poly.entity_id
_entity_poly.type
_entity_poly.pdbx_seq_one_letter_code
_entity_poly.pdbx_strand_id
1 'polypeptide(L)'
;MKKLSYISFLLILIAFTSCEEVIDVNLENGEPRLVIEASINWYAETSGNEQRIKLSTTTDYFSNTIPPVSGAIVFITNSSSQVFTFVEEETAGTYKCYDFVPVVNETYTLTVIHEGETYISTEKLLNTPVVTRIEQKDDGGILGQDIEVKFFFDDLENETNHYFLRIDDPYKVIPEYGVLEDKFFENNEMFGLYFSEDLKAGDTIKFTLNGVTLNYYNYMNILLAQTGTNSAGPFSTPTSTIRGNIVNQTNFNNFALGYFRVSKTEVKEYVIE
;
A
#
# COMPACT_ATOMS: atom_id res chain seq x y z
N MET A 1 -7.05 -37.74 54.39
CA MET A 1 -7.59 -36.36 54.34
C MET A 1 -6.77 -35.43 53.45
N LYS A 2 -5.44 -35.32 53.60
CA LYS A 2 -4.59 -34.45 52.73
C LYS A 2 -4.70 -34.77 51.23
N LYS A 3 -4.70 -36.06 50.84
CA LYS A 3 -4.86 -36.48 49.43
C LYS A 3 -6.23 -36.15 48.80
N LEU A 4 -7.30 -36.10 49.60
CA LEU A 4 -8.65 -35.72 49.13
C LEU A 4 -8.75 -34.20 48.90
N SER A 5 -8.05 -33.41 49.72
CA SER A 5 -7.95 -31.95 49.58
C SER A 5 -7.26 -31.54 48.27
N TYR A 6 -6.17 -32.22 47.88
CA TYR A 6 -5.49 -31.95 46.61
C TYR A 6 -6.33 -32.29 45.37
N ILE A 7 -7.20 -33.31 45.45
CA ILE A 7 -8.12 -33.67 44.36
C ILE A 7 -9.23 -32.62 44.22
N SER A 8 -9.80 -32.12 45.33
CA SER A 8 -10.75 -31.00 45.30
C SER A 8 -10.14 -29.71 44.74
N PHE A 9 -8.88 -29.42 45.07
CA PHE A 9 -8.19 -28.23 44.56
C PHE A 9 -7.93 -28.32 43.05
N LEU A 10 -7.54 -29.50 42.55
CA LEU A 10 -7.38 -29.75 41.12
C LEU A 10 -8.71 -29.65 40.35
N LEU A 11 -9.81 -30.14 40.94
CA LEU A 11 -11.14 -30.07 40.33
C LEU A 11 -11.65 -28.62 40.19
N ILE A 12 -11.32 -27.76 41.16
CA ILE A 12 -11.65 -26.32 41.13
C ILE A 12 -10.83 -25.60 40.06
N LEU A 13 -9.57 -25.97 39.85
CA LEU A 13 -8.72 -25.35 38.82
C LEU A 13 -9.25 -25.61 37.39
N ILE A 14 -9.81 -26.80 37.16
CA ILE A 14 -10.41 -27.20 35.87
C ILE A 14 -11.75 -26.49 35.63
N ALA A 15 -12.46 -26.08 36.69
CA ALA A 15 -13.73 -25.37 36.56
C ALA A 15 -13.58 -23.92 36.02
N PHE A 16 -12.37 -23.35 36.02
CA PHE A 16 -12.11 -22.00 35.50
C PHE A 16 -11.62 -21.96 34.05
N THR A 17 -11.52 -23.09 33.33
CA THR A 17 -10.98 -23.13 31.96
C THR A 17 -12.04 -23.04 30.85
N SER A 18 -13.30 -22.70 31.18
CA SER A 18 -14.43 -22.91 30.24
C SER A 18 -15.38 -21.70 30.06
N CYS A 19 -15.05 -20.51 30.57
CA CYS A 19 -15.88 -19.33 30.36
C CYS A 19 -15.20 -18.32 29.43
N GLU A 20 -14.89 -18.76 28.21
CA GLU A 20 -14.74 -17.81 27.11
C GLU A 20 -16.13 -17.60 26.52
N GLU A 21 -16.80 -16.54 26.94
CA GLU A 21 -18.01 -16.08 26.29
C GLU A 21 -17.59 -15.47 24.94
N VAL A 22 -17.90 -16.16 23.84
CA VAL A 22 -17.71 -15.60 22.50
C VAL A 22 -18.67 -14.43 22.39
N ILE A 23 -18.13 -13.21 22.49
CA ILE A 23 -18.90 -12.00 22.24
C ILE A 23 -19.13 -11.94 20.74
N ASP A 24 -20.32 -12.37 20.31
CA ASP A 24 -20.79 -12.18 18.94
C ASP A 24 -21.24 -10.72 18.79
N VAL A 25 -20.28 -9.85 18.44
CA VAL A 25 -20.56 -8.44 18.15
C VAL A 25 -21.21 -8.37 16.78
N ASN A 26 -22.54 -8.25 16.78
CA ASN A 26 -23.30 -8.03 15.57
C ASN A 26 -23.03 -6.60 15.07
N LEU A 27 -22.11 -6.46 14.11
CA LEU A 27 -21.78 -5.18 13.51
C LEU A 27 -22.80 -4.85 12.41
N GLU A 28 -23.27 -3.61 12.37
CA GLU A 28 -24.02 -3.14 11.20
C GLU A 28 -23.07 -3.05 10.00
N ASN A 29 -23.28 -3.92 9.01
CA ASN A 29 -22.53 -3.85 7.76
C ASN A 29 -22.98 -2.62 6.96
N GLY A 30 -22.01 -1.85 6.47
CA GLY A 30 -22.28 -0.74 5.57
C GLY A 30 -22.51 -1.21 4.14
N GLU A 31 -23.24 -0.42 3.36
CA GLU A 31 -23.37 -0.64 1.90
C GLU A 31 -21.99 -0.79 1.24
N PRO A 32 -21.77 -1.85 0.41
CA PRO A 32 -20.52 -2.04 -0.30
C PRO A 32 -20.15 -0.81 -1.13
N ARG A 33 -18.90 -0.36 -1.00
CA ARG A 33 -18.36 0.77 -1.75
C ARG A 33 -17.34 0.29 -2.77
N LEU A 34 -17.36 0.90 -3.97
CA LEU A 34 -16.36 0.67 -5.00
C LEU A 34 -14.96 1.07 -4.47
N VAL A 35 -13.98 0.22 -4.74
CA VAL A 35 -12.56 0.42 -4.47
C VAL A 35 -11.83 0.37 -5.80
N ILE A 36 -11.09 1.42 -6.13
CA ILE A 36 -10.32 1.55 -7.36
C ILE A 36 -8.83 1.62 -6.99
N GLU A 37 -8.11 0.53 -7.20
CA GLU A 37 -6.66 0.46 -7.01
C GLU A 37 -5.96 0.67 -8.36
N ALA A 38 -5.60 1.91 -8.67
CA ALA A 38 -5.01 2.29 -9.95
C ALA A 38 -3.57 2.80 -9.77
N SER A 39 -2.66 1.88 -9.41
CA SER A 39 -1.24 2.17 -9.29
C SER A 39 -0.49 1.86 -10.58
N ILE A 40 -0.24 2.90 -11.38
CA ILE A 40 0.54 2.80 -12.61
C ILE A 40 2.02 2.97 -12.27
N ASN A 41 2.81 1.91 -12.52
CA ASN A 41 4.24 1.87 -12.21
C ASN A 41 5.01 1.68 -13.50
N TRP A 42 5.76 2.70 -13.91
CA TRP A 42 6.74 2.57 -14.97
C TRP A 42 8.08 2.16 -14.37
N TYR A 43 8.32 0.86 -14.30
CA TYR A 43 9.60 0.32 -13.85
C TYR A 43 10.75 0.83 -14.74
N ALA A 44 11.79 1.35 -14.10
CA ALA A 44 13.00 1.80 -14.78
C ALA A 44 13.50 0.71 -15.74
N GLU A 45 14.05 1.13 -16.87
CA GLU A 45 14.58 0.24 -17.92
C GLU A 45 13.54 -0.64 -18.65
N THR A 46 12.24 -0.46 -18.38
CA THR A 46 11.15 -1.09 -19.14
C THR A 46 10.46 -0.10 -20.08
N SER A 47 9.67 -0.60 -21.03
CA SER A 47 8.78 0.24 -21.87
C SER A 47 7.61 0.85 -21.10
N GLY A 48 7.23 0.26 -19.96
CA GLY A 48 6.12 0.71 -19.12
C GLY A 48 4.73 0.66 -19.78
N ASN A 49 4.59 -0.04 -20.91
CA ASN A 49 3.36 -0.10 -21.70
C ASN A 49 2.28 -1.03 -21.13
N GLU A 50 2.69 -2.03 -20.37
CA GLU A 50 1.76 -2.93 -19.69
C GLU A 50 1.45 -2.41 -18.28
N GLN A 51 0.18 -2.12 -18.03
CA GLN A 51 -0.29 -1.56 -16.76
C GLN A 51 -1.58 -2.23 -16.32
N ARG A 52 -1.83 -2.28 -15.01
CA ARG A 52 -3.02 -2.91 -14.43
C ARG A 52 -3.74 -1.99 -13.45
N ILE A 53 -5.05 -2.10 -13.42
CA ILE A 53 -5.96 -1.46 -12.47
C ILE A 53 -6.85 -2.55 -11.89
N LYS A 54 -7.07 -2.53 -10.58
CA LYS A 54 -7.95 -3.48 -9.91
C LYS A 54 -9.17 -2.76 -9.37
N LEU A 55 -10.35 -3.32 -9.65
CA LEU A 55 -11.64 -2.85 -9.16
C LEU A 55 -12.26 -3.93 -8.26
N SER A 56 -12.74 -3.52 -7.10
CA SER A 56 -13.44 -4.38 -6.14
C SER A 56 -14.46 -3.59 -5.34
N THR A 57 -15.22 -4.24 -4.46
CA THR A 57 -16.02 -3.57 -3.43
C THR A 57 -15.50 -3.85 -2.03
N THR A 58 -15.82 -2.98 -1.08
CA THR A 58 -15.64 -3.29 0.34
C THR A 58 -16.50 -4.48 0.73
N THR A 59 -16.02 -5.27 1.68
CA THR A 59 -16.74 -6.41 2.26
C THR A 59 -16.98 -6.20 3.75
N ASP A 60 -17.72 -7.11 4.36
CA ASP A 60 -18.02 -7.11 5.78
C ASP A 60 -16.74 -7.28 6.61
N TYR A 61 -16.72 -6.72 7.83
CA TYR A 61 -15.51 -6.66 8.66
C TYR A 61 -14.87 -8.04 8.91
N PHE A 62 -15.69 -9.08 9.09
CA PHE A 62 -15.22 -10.45 9.35
C PHE A 62 -15.06 -11.29 8.07
N SER A 63 -15.32 -10.72 6.89
CA SER A 63 -15.15 -11.40 5.61
C SER A 63 -13.70 -11.32 5.14
N ASN A 64 -13.14 -12.47 4.76
CA ASN A 64 -11.82 -12.55 4.13
C ASN A 64 -11.90 -12.52 2.59
N THR A 65 -13.10 -12.35 2.02
CA THR A 65 -13.31 -12.36 0.56
C THR A 65 -13.55 -10.94 0.07
N ILE A 66 -12.68 -10.45 -0.81
CA ILE A 66 -12.81 -9.15 -1.46
C ILE A 66 -13.56 -9.34 -2.79
N PRO A 67 -14.81 -8.87 -2.94
CA PRO A 67 -15.58 -9.07 -4.17
C PRO A 67 -14.99 -8.25 -5.33
N PRO A 68 -14.67 -8.88 -6.47
CA PRO A 68 -14.18 -8.15 -7.65
C PRO A 68 -15.31 -7.41 -8.37
N VAL A 69 -14.96 -6.35 -9.12
CA VAL A 69 -15.90 -5.57 -9.93
C VAL A 69 -15.62 -5.75 -11.42
N SER A 70 -16.49 -6.50 -12.09
CA SER A 70 -16.41 -6.81 -13.51
C SER A 70 -17.28 -5.89 -14.38
N GLY A 71 -16.99 -5.83 -15.67
CA GLY A 71 -17.81 -5.14 -16.67
C GLY A 71 -17.80 -3.61 -16.59
N ALA A 72 -16.82 -3.01 -15.90
CA ALA A 72 -16.60 -1.57 -15.91
C ALA A 72 -15.90 -1.12 -17.21
N ILE A 73 -16.10 0.13 -17.59
CA ILE A 73 -15.31 0.77 -18.66
C ILE A 73 -14.18 1.53 -17.98
N VAL A 74 -12.92 1.16 -18.27
CA VAL A 74 -11.74 1.75 -17.64
C VAL A 74 -10.78 2.26 -18.71
N PHE A 75 -10.40 3.53 -18.63
CA PHE A 75 -9.39 4.10 -19.50
C PHE A 75 -8.64 5.26 -18.83
N ILE A 76 -7.41 5.50 -19.29
CA ILE A 76 -6.62 6.67 -18.93
C ILE A 76 -6.44 7.54 -20.18
N THR A 77 -6.44 8.86 -20.01
CA THR A 77 -6.04 9.81 -21.05
C THR A 77 -4.81 10.61 -20.63
N ASN A 78 -3.94 11.00 -21.56
CA ASN A 78 -2.87 11.98 -21.31
C ASN A 78 -3.30 13.40 -21.72
N SER A 79 -2.43 14.39 -21.53
CA SER A 79 -2.70 15.79 -21.93
C SER A 79 -3.02 15.99 -23.41
N SER A 80 -2.55 15.09 -24.28
CA SER A 80 -2.84 15.09 -25.73
C SER A 80 -4.15 14.40 -26.08
N SER A 81 -4.95 14.01 -25.08
CA SER A 81 -6.21 13.25 -25.24
C SER A 81 -6.05 11.89 -25.92
N GLN A 82 -4.82 11.32 -25.93
CA GLN A 82 -4.63 9.93 -26.31
C GLN A 82 -5.29 9.05 -25.25
N VAL A 83 -6.05 8.04 -25.69
CA VAL A 83 -6.78 7.12 -24.82
C VAL A 83 -6.01 5.80 -24.70
N PHE A 84 -5.81 5.35 -23.46
CA PHE A 84 -5.25 4.06 -23.10
C PHE A 84 -6.34 3.23 -22.43
N THR A 85 -6.86 2.22 -23.13
CA THR A 85 -7.97 1.40 -22.64
C THR A 85 -7.44 0.24 -21.78
N PHE A 86 -8.10 0.00 -20.66
CA PHE A 86 -7.85 -1.15 -19.79
C PHE A 86 -8.97 -2.16 -19.97
N VAL A 87 -8.63 -3.34 -20.46
CA VAL A 87 -9.58 -4.44 -20.73
C VAL A 87 -9.52 -5.45 -19.60
N GLU A 88 -10.68 -5.94 -19.15
CA GLU A 88 -10.75 -6.95 -18.08
C GLU A 88 -10.01 -8.24 -18.49
N GLU A 89 -9.12 -8.72 -17.61
CA GLU A 89 -8.42 -10.01 -17.74
C GLU A 89 -9.34 -11.16 -17.28
N GLU A 90 -8.91 -12.41 -17.46
CA GLU A 90 -9.65 -13.58 -16.96
C GLU A 90 -9.87 -13.55 -15.44
N THR A 91 -8.93 -12.93 -14.71
CA THR A 91 -9.08 -12.64 -13.29
C THR A 91 -10.04 -11.47 -13.12
N ALA A 92 -11.29 -11.79 -12.75
CA ALA A 92 -12.36 -10.81 -12.52
C ALA A 92 -11.89 -9.59 -11.71
N GLY A 93 -12.30 -8.41 -12.14
CA GLY A 93 -11.95 -7.14 -11.49
C GLY A 93 -10.53 -6.64 -11.77
N THR A 94 -9.71 -7.38 -12.55
CA THR A 94 -8.39 -6.91 -13.00
C THR A 94 -8.49 -6.42 -14.42
N TYR A 95 -8.12 -5.17 -14.68
CA TYR A 95 -8.14 -4.56 -16.01
C TYR A 95 -6.72 -4.23 -16.45
N LYS A 96 -6.37 -4.57 -17.69
CA LYS A 96 -5.02 -4.43 -18.23
C LYS A 96 -4.99 -3.58 -19.49
N CYS A 97 -4.00 -2.69 -19.55
CA CYS A 97 -3.61 -1.94 -20.73
C CYS A 97 -2.27 -2.48 -21.24
N TYR A 98 -2.05 -2.48 -22.55
CA TYR A 98 -0.85 -3.02 -23.21
C TYR A 98 -0.07 -1.98 -24.00
N ASP A 99 -0.62 -0.78 -24.17
CA ASP A 99 -0.12 0.28 -25.02
C ASP A 99 0.01 1.62 -24.27
N PHE A 100 0.12 1.57 -22.95
CA PHE A 100 0.36 2.76 -22.14
C PHE A 100 1.65 3.44 -22.59
N VAL A 101 1.65 4.77 -22.70
CA VAL A 101 2.86 5.51 -23.07
C VAL A 101 3.23 6.40 -21.88
N PRO A 102 4.14 5.95 -20.99
CA PRO A 102 4.55 6.74 -19.84
C PRO A 102 5.51 7.86 -20.28
N VAL A 103 5.31 9.05 -19.72
CA VAL A 103 6.14 10.23 -19.94
C VAL A 103 6.30 10.95 -18.61
N VAL A 104 7.54 11.16 -18.19
CA VAL A 104 7.84 11.93 -16.97
C VAL A 104 7.28 13.35 -17.09
N ASN A 105 6.70 13.84 -16.00
CA ASN A 105 6.04 15.12 -15.88
C ASN A 105 4.73 15.28 -16.67
N GLU A 106 4.27 14.25 -17.37
CA GLU A 106 2.96 14.25 -18.02
C GLU A 106 1.84 14.05 -16.99
N THR A 107 0.67 14.63 -17.29
CA THR A 107 -0.55 14.47 -16.50
C THR A 107 -1.50 13.49 -17.16
N TYR A 108 -1.97 12.52 -16.37
CA TYR A 108 -2.88 11.48 -16.78
C TYR A 108 -4.21 11.63 -16.06
N THR A 109 -5.31 11.31 -16.75
CA THR A 109 -6.65 11.32 -16.19
C THR A 109 -7.26 9.93 -16.32
N LEU A 110 -7.52 9.29 -15.18
CA LEU A 110 -8.27 8.04 -15.09
C LEU A 110 -9.77 8.33 -15.18
N THR A 111 -10.46 7.52 -15.98
CA THR A 111 -11.93 7.45 -16.01
C THR A 111 -12.37 6.00 -15.83
N VAL A 112 -13.27 5.78 -14.86
CA VAL A 112 -13.94 4.50 -14.61
C VAL A 112 -15.45 4.72 -14.68
N ILE A 113 -16.14 3.94 -15.50
CA ILE A 113 -17.61 3.95 -15.57
C ILE A 113 -18.11 2.59 -15.09
N HIS A 114 -18.92 2.58 -14.05
CA HIS A 114 -19.49 1.38 -13.46
C HIS A 114 -20.93 1.67 -13.00
N GLU A 115 -21.87 0.78 -13.34
CA GLU A 115 -23.30 0.91 -12.98
C GLU A 115 -23.94 2.28 -13.33
N GLY A 116 -23.46 2.93 -14.39
CA GLY A 116 -23.97 4.23 -14.83
C GLY A 116 -23.37 5.44 -14.10
N GLU A 117 -22.48 5.23 -13.14
CA GLU A 117 -21.74 6.28 -12.46
C GLU A 117 -20.32 6.44 -13.04
N THR A 118 -19.81 7.67 -13.06
CA THR A 118 -18.50 8.00 -13.63
C THR A 118 -17.56 8.54 -12.57
N TYR A 119 -16.42 7.88 -12.41
CA TYR A 119 -15.36 8.22 -11.47
C TYR A 119 -14.17 8.76 -12.23
N ILE A 120 -13.67 9.93 -11.82
CA ILE A 120 -12.54 10.61 -12.47
C ILE A 120 -11.46 10.92 -11.45
N SER A 121 -10.21 10.78 -11.86
CA SER A 121 -9.04 11.21 -11.10
C SER A 121 -7.92 11.67 -12.02
N THR A 122 -7.09 12.59 -11.54
CA THR A 122 -5.97 13.15 -12.31
C THR A 122 -4.70 13.07 -11.47
N GLU A 123 -3.62 12.61 -12.09
CA GLU A 123 -2.32 12.50 -11.43
C GLU A 123 -1.17 12.78 -12.41
N LYS A 124 -0.04 13.24 -11.89
CA LYS A 124 1.17 13.51 -12.67
C LYS A 124 2.20 12.39 -12.49
N LEU A 125 2.74 11.88 -13.60
CA LEU A 125 3.83 10.89 -13.55
C LEU A 125 5.12 11.59 -13.11
N LEU A 126 5.56 11.32 -11.89
CA LEU A 126 6.83 11.87 -11.38
C LEU A 126 8.01 10.94 -11.66
N ASN A 127 9.19 11.55 -11.76
CA ASN A 127 10.47 10.84 -11.82
C ASN A 127 10.82 10.29 -10.43
N THR A 128 11.78 9.37 -10.41
CA THR A 128 12.25 8.72 -9.17
C THR A 128 13.77 8.58 -9.24
N PRO A 129 14.50 8.84 -8.15
CA PRO A 129 15.93 8.61 -8.09
C PRO A 129 16.25 7.11 -8.09
N VAL A 130 17.52 6.81 -8.33
CA VAL A 130 18.03 5.42 -8.33
C VAL A 130 18.70 5.11 -7.00
N VAL A 131 18.67 3.84 -6.59
CA VAL A 131 19.41 3.39 -5.42
C VAL A 131 20.91 3.37 -5.75
N THR A 132 21.70 4.15 -5.03
CA THR A 132 23.14 4.31 -5.27
C THR A 132 23.97 3.33 -4.45
N ARG A 133 23.54 3.04 -3.23
CA ARG A 133 24.27 2.21 -2.27
C ARG A 133 23.31 1.48 -1.33
N ILE A 134 23.69 0.27 -0.92
CA ILE A 134 22.97 -0.52 0.08
C ILE A 134 23.96 -0.85 1.20
N GLU A 135 23.53 -0.75 2.45
CA GLU A 135 24.31 -1.17 3.62
C GLU A 135 23.47 -2.08 4.52
N GLN A 136 24.08 -3.16 4.99
CA GLN A 136 23.52 -4.06 5.99
C GLN A 136 24.27 -3.94 7.31
N LYS A 137 23.55 -4.12 8.42
CA LYS A 137 24.11 -4.42 9.74
C LYS A 137 23.32 -5.54 10.40
N ASP A 138 24.02 -6.41 11.13
CA ASP A 138 23.42 -7.57 11.79
C ASP A 138 23.12 -7.32 13.28
N ASP A 139 23.45 -6.13 13.78
CA ASP A 139 23.24 -5.67 15.15
C ASP A 139 22.28 -4.47 15.22
N GLY A 140 21.28 -4.47 14.32
CA GLY A 140 20.24 -3.46 14.22
C GLY A 140 19.10 -3.61 15.25
N GLY A 141 18.13 -2.71 15.16
CA GLY A 141 16.98 -2.68 16.06
C GLY A 141 17.30 -2.16 17.46
N ILE A 142 16.27 -2.07 18.32
CA ILE A 142 16.42 -1.54 19.68
C ILE A 142 17.29 -2.47 20.56
N LEU A 143 17.24 -3.77 20.28
CA LEU A 143 17.93 -4.82 21.04
C LEU A 143 19.26 -5.25 20.43
N GLY A 144 19.62 -4.74 19.25
CA GLY A 144 20.85 -5.12 18.54
C GLY A 144 20.81 -6.56 17.99
N GLN A 145 19.64 -7.02 17.55
CA GLN A 145 19.39 -8.40 17.09
C GLN A 145 18.79 -8.45 15.69
N ASP A 146 18.40 -7.30 15.13
CA ASP A 146 17.71 -7.25 13.85
C ASP A 146 18.73 -7.05 12.73
N ILE A 147 18.43 -7.61 11.56
CA ILE A 147 19.12 -7.19 10.34
C ILE A 147 18.55 -5.82 9.95
N GLU A 148 19.40 -4.80 9.97
CA GLU A 148 19.15 -3.45 9.45
C GLU A 148 19.64 -3.38 8.01
N VAL A 149 18.79 -2.96 7.08
CA VAL A 149 19.19 -2.67 5.70
C VAL A 149 18.82 -1.25 5.32
N LYS A 150 19.80 -0.49 4.80
CA LYS A 150 19.63 0.87 4.28
C LYS A 150 19.80 0.91 2.79
N PHE A 151 18.82 1.51 2.10
CA PHE A 151 18.85 1.75 0.66
C PHE A 151 19.03 3.23 0.41
N PHE A 152 20.26 3.65 0.11
CA PHE A 152 20.61 5.05 -0.11
C PHE A 152 20.29 5.48 -1.54
N PHE A 153 19.81 6.71 -1.69
CA PHE A 153 19.53 7.35 -2.97
C PHE A 153 19.71 8.86 -2.84
N ASP A 154 20.10 9.52 -3.93
CA ASP A 154 20.23 10.97 -3.96
C ASP A 154 18.88 11.60 -4.34
N ASP A 155 18.48 12.62 -3.59
CA ASP A 155 17.26 13.39 -3.86
C ASP A 155 17.32 14.09 -5.23
N LEU A 156 16.16 14.37 -5.84
CA LEU A 156 16.10 15.02 -7.14
C LEU A 156 16.36 16.53 -7.01
N GLU A 157 17.34 17.04 -7.74
CA GLU A 157 17.78 18.42 -7.53
C GLU A 157 16.72 19.47 -7.91
N ASN A 158 16.60 20.50 -7.06
CA ASN A 158 15.76 21.68 -7.27
C ASN A 158 14.25 21.39 -7.39
N GLU A 159 13.78 20.31 -6.79
CA GLU A 159 12.36 19.95 -6.69
C GLU A 159 11.98 19.75 -5.22
N THR A 160 10.69 19.85 -4.89
CA THR A 160 10.19 19.39 -3.58
C THR A 160 9.63 17.99 -3.76
N ASN A 161 10.33 17.01 -3.23
CA ASN A 161 10.10 15.60 -3.50
C ASN A 161 9.45 14.87 -2.33
N HIS A 162 8.56 13.95 -2.69
CA HIS A 162 7.96 13.00 -1.78
C HIS A 162 8.13 11.61 -2.36
N TYR A 163 8.40 10.66 -1.49
CA TYR A 163 8.71 9.30 -1.89
C TYR A 163 7.77 8.30 -1.22
N PHE A 164 7.43 7.26 -1.97
CA PHE A 164 6.70 6.10 -1.48
C PHE A 164 7.58 4.86 -1.64
N LEU A 165 7.74 4.16 -0.52
CA LEU A 165 8.59 2.99 -0.37
C LEU A 165 7.72 1.75 -0.25
N ARG A 166 8.17 0.65 -0.84
CA ARG A 166 7.66 -0.69 -0.59
C ARG A 166 8.82 -1.65 -0.39
N ILE A 167 8.70 -2.53 0.61
CA ILE A 167 9.65 -3.61 0.86
C ILE A 167 8.88 -4.92 0.85
N ASP A 168 9.26 -5.80 -0.07
CA ASP A 168 8.82 -7.19 -0.08
C ASP A 168 9.85 -8.03 0.70
N ASP A 169 9.42 -8.50 1.87
CA ASP A 169 10.15 -9.45 2.74
C ASP A 169 9.55 -10.85 2.55
N PRO A 170 10.36 -11.91 2.36
CA PRO A 170 9.88 -13.27 2.10
C PRO A 170 9.05 -13.88 3.22
N TYR A 171 9.14 -13.36 4.46
CA TYR A 171 8.39 -13.81 5.62
C TYR A 171 7.10 -13.01 5.87
N LYS A 172 6.85 -11.93 5.10
CA LYS A 172 5.66 -11.08 5.28
C LYS A 172 4.68 -11.22 4.12
N VAL A 173 3.43 -11.56 4.44
CA VAL A 173 2.33 -11.69 3.46
C VAL A 173 1.96 -10.33 2.87
N ILE A 174 1.98 -9.28 3.72
CA ILE A 174 1.73 -7.90 3.32
C ILE A 174 3.09 -7.21 3.27
N PRO A 175 3.47 -6.60 2.12
CA PRO A 175 4.68 -5.80 2.04
C PRO A 175 4.66 -4.65 3.03
N GLU A 176 5.84 -4.22 3.45
CA GLU A 176 5.96 -3.01 4.25
C GLU A 176 6.00 -1.77 3.38
N TYR A 177 5.40 -0.71 3.87
CA TYR A 177 5.22 0.53 3.15
C TYR A 177 5.72 1.70 3.98
N GLY A 178 6.34 2.66 3.32
CA GLY A 178 6.84 3.87 3.95
C GLY A 178 6.64 5.07 3.06
N VAL A 179 6.70 6.26 3.65
CA VAL A 179 6.72 7.52 2.93
C VAL A 179 7.81 8.42 3.47
N LEU A 180 8.47 9.19 2.59
CA LEU A 180 9.50 10.16 2.95
C LEU A 180 9.20 11.51 2.29
N GLU A 181 9.58 12.58 2.96
CA GLU A 181 9.61 13.94 2.42
C GLU A 181 11.04 14.49 2.51
N ASP A 182 11.45 15.25 1.50
CA ASP A 182 12.79 15.82 1.35
C ASP A 182 13.02 17.11 2.13
N LYS A 183 12.03 17.62 2.88
CA LYS A 183 12.04 18.94 3.51
C LYS A 183 13.31 19.30 4.30
N PHE A 184 14.00 18.31 4.85
CA PHE A 184 15.26 18.49 5.60
C PHE A 184 16.49 17.86 4.92
N PHE A 185 16.31 17.33 3.71
CA PHE A 185 17.28 16.57 2.93
C PHE A 185 17.29 16.99 1.44
N GLU A 186 16.71 18.14 1.09
CA GLU A 186 16.63 18.64 -0.29
C GLU A 186 18.02 18.66 -0.94
N ASN A 187 18.17 18.05 -2.10
CA ASN A 187 19.46 17.86 -2.80
C ASN A 187 20.54 17.09 -2.01
N ASN A 188 20.17 16.31 -1.00
CA ASN A 188 21.09 15.48 -0.22
C ASN A 188 20.76 13.99 -0.36
N GLU A 189 21.71 13.14 0.08
CA GLU A 189 21.49 11.70 0.17
C GLU A 189 20.40 11.40 1.22
N MET A 190 19.44 10.58 0.82
CA MET A 190 18.37 10.03 1.66
C MET A 190 18.50 8.51 1.71
N PHE A 191 17.72 7.86 2.57
CA PHE A 191 17.67 6.41 2.59
C PHE A 191 16.31 5.86 3.00
N GLY A 192 15.93 4.74 2.39
CA GLY A 192 14.93 3.82 2.94
C GLY A 192 15.58 2.94 4.00
N LEU A 193 14.87 2.70 5.11
CA LEU A 193 15.36 1.92 6.24
C LEU A 193 14.45 0.73 6.50
N TYR A 194 15.04 -0.44 6.70
CA TYR A 194 14.34 -1.66 7.03
C TYR A 194 15.00 -2.40 8.20
N PHE A 195 14.17 -3.04 9.03
CA PHE A 195 14.61 -3.92 10.11
C PHE A 195 13.77 -5.19 10.12
N SER A 196 14.40 -6.33 10.32
CA SER A 196 13.71 -7.59 10.53
C SER A 196 14.54 -8.55 11.38
N GLU A 197 13.90 -9.18 12.36
CA GLU A 197 14.48 -10.26 13.17
C GLU A 197 14.40 -11.64 12.48
N ASP A 198 13.56 -11.75 11.43
CA ASP A 198 13.27 -13.02 10.76
C ASP A 198 14.23 -13.32 9.59
N LEU A 199 14.83 -12.26 9.02
CA LEU A 199 15.76 -12.36 7.89
C LEU A 199 17.03 -13.14 8.27
N LYS A 200 17.59 -13.83 7.28
CA LYS A 200 18.82 -14.62 7.40
C LYS A 200 19.70 -14.44 6.17
N ALA A 201 20.99 -14.68 6.34
CA ALA A 201 21.95 -14.75 5.24
C ALA A 201 21.42 -15.61 4.09
N GLY A 202 21.43 -15.06 2.88
CA GLY A 202 20.90 -15.67 1.66
C GLY A 202 19.43 -15.36 1.34
N ASP A 203 18.68 -14.77 2.26
CA ASP A 203 17.32 -14.27 1.96
C ASP A 203 17.39 -13.09 1.00
N THR A 204 16.37 -12.92 0.16
CA THR A 204 16.30 -11.80 -0.79
C THR A 204 15.15 -10.88 -0.41
N ILE A 205 15.45 -9.61 -0.21
CA ILE A 205 14.45 -8.55 -0.07
C ILE A 205 14.41 -7.70 -1.33
N LYS A 206 13.24 -7.16 -1.64
CA LYS A 206 13.05 -6.25 -2.78
C LYS A 206 12.55 -4.91 -2.30
N PHE A 207 13.37 -3.88 -2.50
CA PHE A 207 13.06 -2.49 -2.26
C PHE A 207 12.50 -1.84 -3.53
N THR A 208 11.39 -1.14 -3.40
CA THR A 208 10.75 -0.39 -4.48
C THR A 208 10.59 1.06 -4.05
N LEU A 209 11.11 1.98 -4.85
CA LEU A 209 11.06 3.42 -4.62
C LEU A 209 10.22 4.09 -5.72
N ASN A 210 9.39 5.06 -5.33
CA ASN A 210 8.55 5.83 -6.23
C ASN A 210 8.56 7.29 -5.81
N GLY A 211 8.85 8.20 -6.74
CA GLY A 211 8.49 9.61 -6.62
C GLY A 211 6.98 9.76 -6.76
N VAL A 212 6.39 10.50 -5.84
CA VAL A 212 4.94 10.64 -5.71
C VAL A 212 4.55 12.09 -5.42
N THR A 213 3.32 12.47 -5.75
CA THR A 213 2.83 13.80 -5.44
C THR A 213 2.58 13.96 -3.94
N LEU A 214 2.61 15.20 -3.46
CA LEU A 214 2.28 15.54 -2.07
C LEU A 214 0.91 14.97 -1.65
N ASN A 215 -0.06 14.94 -2.56
CA ASN A 215 -1.39 14.40 -2.28
C ASN A 215 -1.36 12.89 -1.99
N TYR A 216 -0.57 12.12 -2.77
CA TYR A 216 -0.42 10.70 -2.51
C TYR A 216 0.40 10.42 -1.26
N TYR A 217 1.47 11.19 -1.04
CA TYR A 217 2.25 11.16 0.21
C TYR A 217 1.34 11.35 1.43
N ASN A 218 0.50 12.40 1.43
CA ASN A 218 -0.42 12.67 2.52
C ASN A 218 -1.45 11.55 2.71
N TYR A 219 -2.01 11.02 1.61
CA TYR A 219 -2.93 9.88 1.65
C TYR A 219 -2.29 8.66 2.31
N MET A 220 -1.08 8.28 1.86
CA MET A 220 -0.36 7.14 2.42
C MET A 220 0.08 7.39 3.86
N ASN A 221 0.49 8.62 4.22
CA ASN A 221 0.87 8.93 5.59
C ASN A 221 -0.31 8.74 6.56
N ILE A 222 -1.52 9.19 6.18
CA ILE A 222 -2.73 8.97 6.98
C ILE A 222 -3.09 7.48 7.03
N LEU A 223 -2.99 6.77 5.90
CA LEU A 223 -3.29 5.33 5.83
C LEU A 223 -2.37 4.52 6.74
N LEU A 224 -1.06 4.75 6.64
CA LEU A 224 -0.04 4.07 7.45
C LEU A 224 -0.13 4.42 8.94
N ALA A 225 -0.57 5.64 9.28
CA ALA A 225 -0.85 6.00 10.66
C ALA A 225 -2.04 5.22 11.24
N GLN A 226 -3.09 4.98 10.44
CA GLN A 226 -4.26 4.20 10.89
C GLN A 226 -3.97 2.69 10.99
N THR A 227 -3.05 2.15 10.19
CA THR A 227 -2.68 0.72 10.23
C THR A 227 -1.61 0.37 11.26
N GLY A 228 -1.11 1.35 12.02
CA GLY A 228 -0.09 1.11 13.04
C GLY A 228 1.35 1.34 12.59
N THR A 229 1.61 1.38 11.27
CA THR A 229 2.97 1.50 10.70
C THR A 229 3.64 2.83 11.06
N ASN A 230 2.88 3.93 11.06
CA ASN A 230 3.34 5.27 11.48
C ASN A 230 2.62 5.75 12.75
N SER A 231 2.06 4.84 13.56
CA SER A 231 1.15 5.22 14.65
C SER A 231 1.86 6.01 15.76
N ALA A 232 1.26 7.13 16.14
CA ALA A 232 1.69 7.99 17.25
C ALA A 232 1.40 7.41 18.65
N GLY A 233 1.18 6.09 18.76
CA GLY A 233 0.86 5.40 20.01
C GLY A 233 -0.61 5.56 20.43
N PRO A 234 -0.94 5.37 21.72
CA PRO A 234 -2.32 5.28 22.24
C PRO A 234 -3.14 6.59 22.16
N PHE A 235 -2.60 7.62 21.51
CA PHE A 235 -3.22 8.93 21.30
C PHE A 235 -3.50 9.22 19.82
N SER A 236 -3.51 8.19 18.96
CA SER A 236 -3.90 8.32 17.57
C SER A 236 -5.32 8.88 17.44
N THR A 237 -5.56 9.69 16.42
CA THR A 237 -6.91 10.17 16.10
C THR A 237 -7.84 8.99 15.77
N PRO A 238 -9.15 9.12 16.02
CA PRO A 238 -10.11 8.07 15.69
C PRO A 238 -10.00 7.66 14.22
N THR A 239 -10.21 6.38 13.93
CA THR A 239 -10.27 5.88 12.56
C THR A 239 -11.34 6.64 11.79
N SER A 240 -10.96 7.16 10.62
CA SER A 240 -11.85 7.90 9.73
C SER A 240 -11.75 7.34 8.32
N THR A 241 -12.83 7.43 7.55
CA THR A 241 -12.81 7.00 6.15
C THR A 241 -11.79 7.82 5.38
N ILE A 242 -10.71 7.16 4.94
CA ILE A 242 -9.68 7.78 4.11
C ILE A 242 -10.16 7.75 2.66
N ARG A 243 -10.45 8.93 2.11
CA ARG A 243 -10.78 9.09 0.69
C ARG A 243 -9.50 9.39 -0.09
N GLY A 244 -9.32 8.73 -1.23
CA GLY A 244 -8.26 9.06 -2.17
C GLY A 244 -8.62 10.21 -3.10
N ASN A 245 -7.95 10.25 -4.26
CA ASN A 245 -8.10 11.31 -5.27
C ASN A 245 -9.15 11.00 -6.36
N ILE A 246 -10.00 9.99 -6.16
CA ILE A 246 -10.99 9.56 -7.15
C ILE A 246 -12.36 10.11 -6.79
N VAL A 247 -12.95 10.89 -7.69
CA VAL A 247 -14.22 11.60 -7.44
C VAL A 247 -15.31 11.08 -8.36
N ASN A 248 -16.44 10.70 -7.78
CA ASN A 248 -17.66 10.39 -8.52
C ASN A 248 -18.31 11.67 -9.03
N GLN A 249 -18.37 11.81 -10.35
CA GLN A 249 -18.93 12.98 -11.04
C GLN A 249 -20.46 12.91 -11.17
N THR A 250 -21.03 11.70 -11.10
CA THR A 250 -22.49 11.48 -11.22
C THR A 250 -23.17 11.64 -9.86
N ASN A 251 -22.58 11.07 -8.81
CA ASN A 251 -23.13 11.05 -7.45
C ASN A 251 -22.03 11.22 -6.41
N PHE A 252 -21.81 12.46 -5.96
CA PHE A 252 -20.75 12.79 -5.01
C PHE A 252 -20.81 12.00 -3.70
N ASN A 253 -22.01 11.58 -3.27
CA ASN A 253 -22.19 10.80 -2.05
C ASN A 253 -21.81 9.32 -2.22
N ASN A 254 -21.87 8.79 -3.43
CA ASN A 254 -21.41 7.44 -3.75
C ASN A 254 -19.92 7.44 -4.17
N PHE A 255 -19.06 7.95 -3.29
CA PHE A 255 -17.62 8.03 -3.54
C PHE A 255 -16.97 6.65 -3.57
N ALA A 256 -15.92 6.51 -4.39
CA ALA A 256 -15.05 5.35 -4.38
C ALA A 256 -13.92 5.50 -3.34
N LEU A 257 -13.41 4.37 -2.86
CA LEU A 257 -12.16 4.26 -2.12
C LEU A 257 -11.02 3.88 -3.07
N GLY A 258 -9.79 3.86 -2.53
CA GLY A 258 -8.58 3.62 -3.30
C GLY A 258 -7.99 4.92 -3.84
N TYR A 259 -7.06 4.80 -4.78
CA TYR A 259 -6.26 5.93 -5.27
C TYR A 259 -5.79 5.67 -6.70
N PHE A 260 -5.68 6.72 -7.49
CA PHE A 260 -5.02 6.70 -8.79
C PHE A 260 -3.65 7.36 -8.67
N ARG A 261 -2.58 6.60 -8.86
CA ARG A 261 -1.21 7.13 -8.88
C ARG A 261 -0.48 6.72 -10.14
N VAL A 262 0.47 7.56 -10.56
CA VAL A 262 1.36 7.26 -11.67
C VAL A 262 2.78 7.64 -11.27
N SER A 263 3.71 6.71 -11.33
CA SER A 263 5.11 6.94 -10.94
C SER A 263 6.05 6.23 -11.89
N LYS A 264 7.20 6.83 -12.16
CA LYS A 264 8.38 6.04 -12.51
C LYS A 264 8.82 5.28 -11.26
N THR A 265 9.29 4.05 -11.40
CA THR A 265 9.54 3.16 -10.28
C THR A 265 10.93 2.59 -10.36
N GLU A 266 11.71 2.79 -9.30
CA GLU A 266 13.01 2.14 -9.12
C GLU A 266 12.81 0.86 -8.29
N VAL A 267 13.49 -0.22 -8.68
CA VAL A 267 13.45 -1.50 -7.96
C VAL A 267 14.85 -2.00 -7.74
N LYS A 268 15.14 -2.39 -6.50
CA LYS A 268 16.41 -2.96 -6.12
C LYS A 268 16.21 -4.22 -5.29
N GLU A 269 16.76 -5.33 -5.76
CA GLU A 269 16.85 -6.57 -4.98
C GLU A 269 18.18 -6.60 -4.24
N TYR A 270 18.15 -7.10 -3.00
CA TYR A 270 19.32 -7.28 -2.16
C TYR A 270 19.26 -8.64 -1.48
N VAL A 271 20.40 -9.34 -1.51
CA VAL A 271 20.57 -10.63 -0.82
C VAL A 271 21.28 -10.34 0.49
N ILE A 272 20.66 -10.76 1.58
CA ILE A 272 21.20 -10.61 2.93
C ILE A 272 22.53 -11.36 3.04
N GLU A 273 23.54 -10.69 3.58
CA GLU A 273 24.91 -11.21 3.77
C GLU A 273 25.01 -12.25 4.88
#